data_AF-A0A0H2SNL3-F1
#
_entry.id   AF-A0A0H2SNL3-F1
#
_cell.length_a   1.000
_cell.length_b   1.000
_cell.length_c   1.000
_cell.angle_alpha   90.00
_cell.angle_beta   90.00
_cell.angle_gamma   90.00
#
_symmetry.space_group_name_H-M   'P 1'
#
loop_
_entity.id
_entity.type
_entity.pdbx_description
1 polymer ?
#
loop_
_entity_poly.entity_id
_entity_poly.type
_entity_poly.pdbx_seq_one_letter_code
_entity_poly.pdbx_strand_id
1 'polypeptide(L)'
;MKKKFLQPYYLLFILTMLLIVITIIINYNSNYSFDPEYIKELPWNKRTSYIKQKELLIKLEGKNYFNDEDIILINQLISISTALKDDKTLKIAQKYKLDFLLYSIKNLMNDNSIYDYINNIDFKTKIQLFLLSNNNNYISNLIKNMNKKEKLQMLFILKIFYPEKFNNLKNLFDKKDIEDIELIIKYINLKGE
;
A
#
# COMPACT_ATOMS: atom_id res chain seq x y z
N MET A 1 60.12 19.50 -17.57
CA MET A 1 59.52 18.31 -16.94
C MET A 1 58.22 17.95 -17.66
N LYS A 2 58.23 16.94 -18.54
CA LYS A 2 57.00 16.47 -19.21
C LYS A 2 56.19 15.66 -18.18
N LYS A 3 55.02 16.17 -17.78
CA LYS A 3 54.05 15.41 -16.97
C LYS A 3 53.70 14.14 -17.75
N LYS A 4 54.11 12.97 -17.23
CA LYS A 4 53.65 11.67 -17.73
C LYS A 4 52.15 11.63 -17.46
N PHE A 5 51.34 11.86 -18.51
CA PHE A 5 49.91 11.62 -18.43
C PHE A 5 49.72 10.14 -18.08
N LEU A 6 49.06 9.86 -16.95
CA LEU A 6 48.62 8.52 -16.60
C LEU A 6 47.83 7.98 -17.79
N GLN A 7 48.32 6.91 -18.40
CA GLN A 7 47.64 6.32 -19.54
C GLN A 7 46.23 5.86 -19.09
N PRO A 8 45.19 6.06 -19.91
CA PRO A 8 43.79 5.84 -19.52
C PRO A 8 43.52 4.46 -18.89
N TYR A 9 44.27 3.44 -19.29
CA TYR A 9 44.13 2.09 -18.77
C TYR A 9 44.56 1.94 -17.30
N TYR A 10 45.57 2.69 -16.83
CA TYR A 10 45.96 2.67 -15.41
C TYR A 10 44.90 3.32 -14.53
N LEU A 11 44.29 4.40 -15.04
CA LEU A 11 43.16 5.05 -14.36
C LEU A 11 41.98 4.07 -14.25
N LEU A 12 41.64 3.38 -15.35
CA LEU A 12 40.55 2.40 -15.37
C LEU A 12 40.82 1.25 -14.39
N PHE A 13 42.04 0.71 -14.39
CA PHE A 13 42.45 -0.38 -13.50
C PHE A 13 42.32 0.00 -12.02
N ILE A 14 42.83 1.18 -11.63
CA ILE A 14 42.71 1.68 -10.26
C ILE A 14 41.23 1.85 -9.88
N LEU A 15 40.41 2.38 -10.78
CA LEU A 15 38.99 2.60 -10.55
C LEU A 15 38.23 1.28 -10.38
N THR A 16 38.56 0.26 -11.18
CA THR A 16 38.00 -1.10 -11.02
C THR A 16 38.41 -1.73 -9.69
N MET A 17 39.68 -1.62 -9.29
CA MET A 17 40.13 -2.12 -7.98
C MET A 17 39.43 -1.42 -6.82
N LEU A 18 39.22 -0.11 -6.91
CA LEU A 18 38.48 0.67 -5.92
C LEU A 18 37.02 0.21 -5.81
N LEU A 19 36.34 -0.02 -6.93
CA LEU A 19 34.97 -0.53 -6.96
C LEU A 19 34.86 -1.94 -6.35
N ILE A 20 35.84 -2.82 -6.61
CA ILE A 20 35.88 -4.17 -6.01
C ILE A 20 36.01 -4.06 -4.49
N VAL A 21 36.97 -3.25 -3.99
CA VAL A 21 37.20 -3.06 -2.56
C VAL A 21 35.97 -2.47 -1.87
N ILE A 22 35.35 -1.44 -2.45
CA ILE A 22 34.11 -0.84 -1.93
C ILE A 22 33.00 -1.89 -1.83
N THR A 23 32.85 -2.72 -2.87
CA THR A 23 31.84 -3.79 -2.89
C THR A 23 32.08 -4.82 -1.77
N ILE A 24 33.34 -5.19 -1.52
CA ILE A 24 33.72 -6.10 -0.43
C ILE A 24 33.39 -5.48 0.92
N ILE A 25 33.73 -4.22 1.17
CA ILE A 25 33.47 -3.54 2.44
C ILE A 25 31.97 -3.43 2.71
N ILE A 26 31.18 -3.05 1.71
CA ILE A 26 29.72 -2.95 1.85
C ILE A 26 29.12 -4.31 2.21
N ASN A 27 29.53 -5.39 1.52
CA ASN A 27 29.04 -6.74 1.78
C ASN A 27 29.53 -7.32 3.12
N TYR A 28 30.72 -6.95 3.58
CA TYR A 28 31.25 -7.43 4.86
C TYR A 28 30.53 -6.78 6.05
N ASN A 29 30.24 -5.48 5.96
CA ASN A 29 29.56 -4.74 7.02
C ASN A 29 28.05 -4.96 7.04
N SER A 30 27.49 -5.58 6.01
CA SER A 30 26.09 -5.94 6.00
C SER A 30 25.86 -7.19 6.87
N ASN A 31 25.32 -6.99 8.07
CA ASN A 31 24.90 -8.05 9.00
C ASN A 31 23.70 -8.81 8.44
N TYR A 32 23.95 -9.67 7.46
CA TYR A 32 22.97 -10.59 6.94
C TYR A 32 23.20 -11.98 7.53
N SER A 33 22.25 -12.47 8.33
CA SER A 33 22.22 -13.87 8.74
C SER A 33 21.73 -14.72 7.57
N PHE A 34 22.67 -15.24 6.78
CA PHE A 34 22.37 -16.20 5.73
C PHE A 34 22.67 -17.61 6.21
N ASP A 35 21.85 -18.58 5.79
CA ASP A 35 22.21 -19.99 5.83
C ASP A 35 23.14 -20.30 4.63
N PRO A 36 24.45 -20.51 4.85
CA PRO A 36 25.40 -20.74 3.77
C PRO A 36 25.23 -22.10 3.10
N GLU A 37 24.65 -23.08 3.79
CA GLU A 37 24.42 -24.43 3.27
C GLU A 37 23.28 -24.39 2.26
N TYR A 38 22.16 -23.75 2.61
CA TYR A 38 21.03 -23.57 1.70
C TYR A 38 21.39 -22.80 0.42
N ILE A 39 22.24 -21.76 0.51
CA ILE A 39 22.69 -21.00 -0.67
C ILE A 39 23.49 -21.87 -1.64
N LYS A 40 24.30 -22.81 -1.13
CA LYS A 40 25.11 -23.70 -1.97
C LYS A 40 24.23 -24.70 -2.74
N GLU A 41 23.10 -25.09 -2.18
CA GLU A 41 22.13 -25.98 -2.84
C GLU A 41 21.35 -25.30 -3.97
N LEU A 42 21.22 -23.97 -3.94
CA LEU A 42 20.55 -23.22 -4.99
C LEU A 42 21.39 -23.18 -6.29
N PRO A 43 20.73 -23.31 -7.47
CA PRO A 43 21.36 -23.05 -8.76
C PRO A 43 22.04 -21.68 -8.78
N TRP A 44 23.21 -21.59 -9.42
CA TRP A 44 24.04 -20.37 -9.44
C TRP A 44 23.25 -19.12 -9.85
N ASN A 45 22.39 -19.24 -10.86
CA ASN A 45 21.54 -18.16 -11.37
C ASN A 45 20.45 -17.67 -10.39
N LYS A 46 20.19 -18.41 -9.29
CA LYS A 46 19.21 -18.04 -8.26
C LYS A 46 19.84 -17.53 -6.97
N ARG A 47 21.14 -17.76 -6.75
CA ARG A 47 21.84 -17.37 -5.51
C ARG A 47 21.80 -15.86 -5.28
N THR A 48 22.11 -15.07 -6.31
CA THR A 48 22.07 -13.60 -6.23
C THR A 48 20.65 -13.09 -5.93
N SER A 49 19.63 -13.67 -6.57
CA SER A 49 18.24 -13.31 -6.31
C SER A 49 17.82 -13.65 -4.89
N TYR A 50 18.23 -14.81 -4.36
CA TYR A 50 17.94 -15.20 -2.97
C TYR A 50 18.62 -14.28 -1.95
N ILE A 51 19.90 -13.95 -2.15
CA ILE A 51 20.59 -12.95 -1.33
C ILE A 51 19.80 -11.65 -1.33
N LYS A 52 19.44 -11.15 -2.52
CA LYS A 52 18.69 -9.91 -2.65
C LYS A 52 17.32 -9.95 -1.96
N GLN A 53 16.62 -11.08 -2.04
CA GLN A 53 15.35 -11.31 -1.36
C GLN A 53 15.48 -11.10 0.15
N LYS A 54 16.54 -11.66 0.77
CA LYS A 54 16.81 -11.54 2.20
C LYS A 54 17.21 -10.13 2.59
N GLU A 55 18.02 -9.44 1.79
CA GLU A 55 18.35 -8.03 2.03
C GLU A 55 17.08 -7.16 2.07
N LEU A 56 16.19 -7.37 1.10
CA LEU A 56 14.93 -6.62 1.01
C LEU A 56 14.01 -6.94 2.19
N LEU A 57 13.93 -8.20 2.60
CA LEU A 57 13.17 -8.59 3.79
C LEU A 57 13.67 -7.86 5.03
N ILE A 58 14.97 -7.88 5.30
CA ILE A 58 15.55 -7.22 6.48
C ILE A 58 15.29 -5.70 6.48
N LYS A 59 15.29 -5.06 5.30
CA LYS A 59 14.99 -3.62 5.19
C LYS A 59 13.52 -3.29 5.45
N LEU A 60 12.61 -4.22 5.14
CA LEU A 60 11.16 -4.03 5.28
C LEU A 60 10.64 -4.56 6.63
N GLU A 61 11.34 -5.50 7.24
CA GLU A 61 10.99 -6.10 8.53
C GLU A 61 11.07 -5.08 9.67
N GLY A 62 10.08 -5.13 10.56
CA GLY A 62 10.01 -4.22 11.72
C GLY A 62 9.51 -2.80 11.41
N LYS A 63 9.22 -2.47 10.15
CA LYS A 63 8.57 -1.20 9.81
C LYS A 63 7.10 -1.19 10.22
N ASN A 64 6.70 -0.12 10.92
CA ASN A 64 5.30 0.11 11.30
C ASN A 64 4.47 0.73 10.16
N TYR A 65 5.12 1.42 9.23
CA TYR A 65 4.51 2.05 8.07
C TYR A 65 5.47 2.01 6.88
N PHE A 66 4.92 2.01 5.67
CA PHE A 66 5.67 2.01 4.41
C PHE A 66 5.47 3.34 3.70
N ASN A 67 6.54 3.87 3.11
CA ASN A 67 6.51 5.09 2.30
C ASN A 67 6.65 4.78 0.79
N ASP A 68 6.68 5.82 -0.04
CA ASP A 68 6.78 5.67 -1.49
C ASP A 68 8.11 5.05 -1.94
N GLU A 69 9.18 5.15 -1.16
CA GLU A 69 10.45 4.47 -1.46
C GLU A 69 10.34 2.96 -1.18
N ASP A 70 9.61 2.59 -0.13
CA ASP A 70 9.38 1.21 0.27
C ASP A 70 8.56 0.43 -0.75
N ILE A 71 7.63 1.08 -1.47
CA ILE A 71 6.84 0.39 -2.50
C ILE A 71 7.72 -0.16 -3.64
N ILE A 72 8.83 0.51 -3.94
CA ILE A 72 9.80 0.06 -4.93
C ILE A 72 10.46 -1.24 -4.44
N LEU A 73 10.88 -1.25 -3.17
CA LEU A 73 11.49 -2.41 -2.53
C LEU A 73 10.52 -3.59 -2.44
N ILE A 74 9.25 -3.31 -2.09
CA ILE A 74 8.18 -4.31 -2.01
C ILE A 74 7.92 -4.93 -3.39
N ASN A 75 7.81 -4.12 -4.44
CA ASN A 75 7.61 -4.64 -5.80
C ASN A 75 8.80 -5.48 -6.28
N GLN A 76 10.04 -5.06 -5.95
CA GLN A 76 11.23 -5.88 -6.22
C GLN A 76 11.18 -7.21 -5.47
N LEU A 77 10.78 -7.21 -4.20
CA LEU A 77 10.64 -8.42 -3.39
C LEU A 77 9.58 -9.38 -3.96
N ILE A 78 8.45 -8.86 -4.44
CA ILE A 78 7.42 -9.65 -5.13
C ILE A 78 8.00 -10.29 -6.39
N SER A 79 8.69 -9.51 -7.23
CA SER A 79 9.29 -9.99 -8.47
C SER A 79 10.31 -11.10 -8.22
N ILE A 80 11.21 -10.90 -7.25
CA ILE A 80 12.23 -11.87 -6.87
C ILE A 80 11.60 -13.14 -6.30
N SER A 81 10.63 -13.02 -5.40
CA SER A 81 9.97 -14.17 -4.77
C SER A 81 9.19 -15.00 -5.80
N THR A 82 8.57 -14.35 -6.78
CA THR A 82 7.90 -15.02 -7.90
C THR A 82 8.89 -15.81 -8.75
N ALA A 83 10.04 -15.20 -9.10
CA ALA A 83 11.09 -15.86 -9.88
C ALA A 83 11.73 -17.05 -9.13
N LEU A 84 11.87 -16.94 -7.81
CA LEU A 84 12.38 -17.99 -6.95
C LEU A 84 11.34 -19.08 -6.64
N LYS A 85 10.05 -18.83 -6.91
CA LYS A 85 8.91 -19.66 -6.48
C LYS A 85 8.84 -19.82 -4.96
N ASP A 86 9.15 -18.76 -4.23
CA ASP A 86 9.02 -18.69 -2.77
C ASP A 86 7.68 -18.10 -2.38
N ASP A 87 6.67 -18.97 -2.23
CA ASP A 87 5.30 -18.58 -1.90
C ASP A 87 5.17 -17.94 -0.52
N LYS A 88 6.04 -18.31 0.44
CA LYS A 88 5.99 -17.77 1.80
C LYS A 88 6.40 -16.30 1.78
N THR A 89 7.53 -15.99 1.18
CA THR A 89 7.98 -14.59 1.07
C THR A 89 7.12 -13.78 0.11
N LEU A 90 6.58 -14.39 -0.95
CA LEU A 90 5.62 -13.73 -1.83
C LEU A 90 4.39 -13.24 -1.06
N LYS A 91 3.80 -14.08 -0.19
CA LYS A 91 2.66 -13.69 0.66
C LYS A 91 3.01 -12.52 1.60
N ILE A 92 4.20 -12.54 2.19
CA ILE A 92 4.67 -11.44 3.06
C ILE A 92 4.78 -10.13 2.27
N ALA A 93 5.41 -10.18 1.08
CA ALA A 93 5.58 -9.00 0.24
C ALA A 93 4.25 -8.44 -0.26
N GLN A 94 3.30 -9.30 -0.63
CA GLN A 94 1.94 -8.91 -0.99
C GLN A 94 1.20 -8.26 0.17
N LYS A 95 1.37 -8.77 1.40
CA LYS A 95 0.82 -8.13 2.60
C LYS A 95 1.39 -6.73 2.79
N TYR A 96 2.71 -6.55 2.70
CA TYR A 96 3.33 -5.22 2.81
C TYR A 96 2.82 -4.25 1.74
N LYS A 97 2.61 -4.74 0.50
CA LYS A 97 2.00 -3.94 -0.57
C LYS A 97 0.59 -3.50 -0.22
N LEU A 98 -0.23 -4.41 0.31
CA LEU A 98 -1.59 -4.10 0.73
C LEU A 98 -1.60 -3.07 1.85
N ASP A 99 -0.76 -3.25 2.87
CA ASP A 99 -0.64 -2.34 4.01
C ASP A 99 -0.26 -0.91 3.56
N PHE A 100 0.71 -0.79 2.65
CA PHE A 100 1.07 0.48 2.01
C PHE A 100 -0.13 1.10 1.28
N LEU A 101 -0.81 0.35 0.41
CA LEU A 101 -1.93 0.87 -0.39
C LEU A 101 -3.09 1.35 0.49
N LEU A 102 -3.43 0.62 1.56
CA LEU A 102 -4.46 1.02 2.51
C LEU A 102 -4.09 2.32 3.23
N TYR A 103 -2.82 2.46 3.61
CA TYR A 103 -2.31 3.70 4.21
C TYR A 103 -2.38 4.88 3.22
N SER A 104 -1.92 4.68 1.98
CA SER A 104 -1.99 5.71 0.93
C SER A 104 -3.43 6.14 0.66
N ILE A 105 -4.39 5.21 0.58
CA ILE A 105 -5.82 5.53 0.42
C ILE A 105 -6.32 6.40 1.58
N LYS A 106 -5.99 6.05 2.82
CA LYS A 106 -6.39 6.85 3.99
C LYS A 106 -5.85 8.28 3.92
N ASN A 107 -4.58 8.43 3.53
CA ASN A 107 -3.96 9.73 3.37
C ASN A 107 -4.60 10.54 2.23
N LEU A 108 -4.84 9.92 1.07
CA LEU A 108 -5.52 10.56 -0.05
C LEU A 108 -6.93 11.03 0.34
N MET A 109 -7.68 10.26 1.11
CA MET A 109 -9.03 10.67 1.55
C MET A 109 -9.02 11.79 2.60
N ASN A 110 -7.87 12.09 3.23
CA ASN A 110 -7.70 13.25 4.09
C ASN A 110 -7.35 14.53 3.31
N ASP A 111 -6.96 14.41 2.04
CA ASP A 111 -6.58 15.54 1.22
C ASP A 111 -7.81 16.18 0.56
N ASN A 112 -8.06 17.44 0.92
CA ASN A 112 -9.20 18.19 0.39
C ASN A 112 -9.10 18.43 -1.13
N SER A 113 -7.89 18.43 -1.71
CA SER A 113 -7.68 18.68 -3.14
C SER A 113 -8.23 17.56 -4.03
N ILE A 114 -8.46 16.36 -3.46
CA ILE A 114 -8.87 15.18 -4.23
C ILE A 114 -10.40 15.10 -4.35
N TYR A 115 -11.16 15.90 -3.57
CA TYR A 115 -12.62 15.82 -3.59
C TYR A 115 -13.24 16.11 -4.96
N ASP A 116 -12.65 17.00 -5.75
CA ASP A 116 -13.16 17.31 -7.09
C ASP A 116 -13.08 16.10 -8.03
N TYR A 117 -12.01 15.31 -7.92
CA TYR A 117 -11.87 14.07 -8.67
C TYR A 117 -12.86 13.01 -8.19
N ILE A 118 -13.04 12.89 -6.88
CA ILE A 118 -13.92 11.87 -6.29
C ILE A 118 -15.39 12.18 -6.56
N ASN A 119 -15.78 13.45 -6.61
CA ASN A 119 -17.16 13.81 -6.91
C ASN A 119 -17.61 13.28 -8.28
N ASN A 120 -16.67 13.11 -9.22
CA ASN A 120 -16.92 12.65 -10.58
C ASN A 120 -16.89 11.13 -10.78
N ILE A 121 -16.53 10.35 -9.76
CA ILE A 121 -16.55 8.88 -9.86
C ILE A 121 -17.93 8.31 -9.53
N ASP A 122 -18.16 7.06 -9.90
CA ASP A 122 -19.43 6.38 -9.66
C ASP A 122 -19.71 6.15 -8.17
N PHE A 123 -21.00 6.06 -7.82
CA PHE A 123 -21.45 5.88 -6.44
C PHE A 123 -20.82 4.65 -5.75
N LYS A 124 -20.71 3.52 -6.46
CA LYS A 124 -20.16 2.28 -5.88
C LYS A 124 -18.71 2.50 -5.48
N THR A 125 -17.91 3.15 -6.32
CA THR A 125 -16.52 3.48 -6.02
C THR A 125 -16.42 4.47 -4.85
N LYS A 126 -17.29 5.49 -4.77
CA LYS A 126 -17.36 6.41 -3.61
C LYS A 126 -17.57 5.65 -2.30
N ILE A 127 -18.49 4.69 -2.27
CA ILE A 127 -18.75 3.83 -1.10
C ILE A 127 -17.53 2.97 -0.78
N GLN A 128 -16.93 2.30 -1.77
CA GLN A 128 -15.76 1.46 -1.55
C GLN A 128 -14.59 2.23 -0.92
N LEU A 129 -14.31 3.44 -1.41
CA LEU A 129 -13.30 4.32 -0.83
C LEU A 129 -13.63 4.72 0.61
N PHE A 130 -14.89 4.96 0.93
CA PHE A 130 -15.32 5.22 2.31
C PHE A 130 -15.07 3.99 3.21
N LEU A 131 -15.43 2.80 2.74
CA LEU A 131 -15.25 1.55 3.49
C LEU A 131 -13.77 1.27 3.77
N LEU A 132 -12.91 1.53 2.78
CA LEU A 132 -11.46 1.31 2.90
C LEU A 132 -10.76 2.36 3.75
N SER A 133 -11.14 3.64 3.59
CA SER A 133 -10.51 4.73 4.34
C SER A 133 -11.02 4.86 5.77
N ASN A 134 -12.27 4.44 6.02
CA ASN A 134 -12.98 4.64 7.27
C ASN A 134 -13.05 6.13 7.70
N ASN A 135 -12.97 7.07 6.76
CA ASN A 135 -12.81 8.49 7.04
C ASN A 135 -14.16 9.23 7.15
N ASN A 136 -14.39 9.90 8.29
CA ASN A 136 -15.64 10.61 8.57
C ASN A 136 -15.75 11.96 7.82
N ASN A 137 -14.63 12.66 7.60
CA ASN A 137 -14.62 13.91 6.84
C ASN A 137 -14.93 13.64 5.37
N TYR A 138 -14.34 12.55 4.85
CA TYR A 138 -14.59 12.08 3.50
C TYR A 138 -16.07 11.83 3.23
N ILE A 139 -16.74 11.04 4.08
CA ILE A 139 -18.17 10.74 3.89
C ILE A 139 -19.06 11.96 4.09
N SER A 140 -18.73 12.87 5.01
CA SER A 140 -19.47 14.11 5.20
C SER A 140 -19.46 14.97 3.93
N ASN A 141 -18.29 15.11 3.30
CA ASN A 141 -18.15 15.85 2.06
C ASN A 141 -18.84 15.14 0.87
N LEU A 142 -18.72 13.82 0.79
CA LEU A 142 -19.47 13.04 -0.20
C LEU A 142 -20.97 13.27 -0.10
N ILE A 143 -21.55 13.15 1.10
CA ILE A 143 -22.99 13.29 1.31
C ILE A 143 -23.45 14.67 0.86
N LYS A 144 -22.72 15.75 1.16
CA LYS A 144 -23.09 17.11 0.75
C LYS A 144 -23.25 17.26 -0.77
N ASN A 145 -22.40 16.58 -1.54
CA ASN A 145 -22.37 16.69 -3.01
C ASN A 145 -23.18 15.60 -3.73
N MET A 146 -23.69 14.60 -3.01
CA MET A 146 -24.51 13.53 -3.58
C MET A 146 -25.87 14.04 -4.04
N ASN A 147 -26.36 13.48 -5.13
CA ASN A 147 -27.74 13.69 -5.56
C ASN A 147 -28.72 13.00 -4.58
N LYS A 148 -30.02 13.32 -4.69
CA LYS A 148 -31.04 12.78 -3.76
C LYS A 148 -31.08 11.26 -3.72
N LYS A 149 -30.94 10.59 -4.87
CA LYS A 149 -30.98 9.12 -4.95
C LYS A 149 -29.78 8.50 -4.22
N GLU A 150 -28.58 9.03 -4.45
CA GLU A 150 -27.36 8.59 -3.79
C GLU A 150 -27.40 8.84 -2.28
N LYS A 151 -27.93 9.99 -1.84
CA LYS A 151 -28.14 10.29 -0.42
C LYS A 151 -29.03 9.26 0.26
N LEU A 152 -30.16 8.88 -0.35
CA LEU A 152 -31.05 7.87 0.21
C LEU A 152 -30.38 6.49 0.27
N GLN A 153 -29.62 6.11 -0.75
CA GLN A 153 -28.86 4.86 -0.75
C GLN A 153 -27.77 4.86 0.34
N MET A 154 -27.04 5.96 0.49
CA MET A 154 -26.04 6.11 1.55
C MET A 154 -26.68 6.07 2.93
N LEU A 155 -27.81 6.75 3.12
CA LEU A 155 -28.58 6.76 4.37
C LEU A 155 -29.00 5.34 4.78
N PHE A 156 -29.52 4.57 3.82
CA PHE A 156 -29.85 3.15 4.03
C PHE A 156 -28.63 2.33 4.45
N ILE A 157 -27.50 2.46 3.75
CA ILE A 157 -26.24 1.76 4.06
C ILE A 157 -25.75 2.13 5.46
N LEU A 158 -25.71 3.42 5.81
CA LEU A 158 -25.25 3.89 7.10
C LEU A 158 -26.13 3.39 8.24
N LYS A 159 -27.45 3.39 8.07
CA LYS A 159 -28.39 2.90 9.10
C LYS A 159 -28.23 1.42 9.38
N ILE A 160 -28.04 0.59 8.35
CA ILE A 160 -27.95 -0.87 8.50
C ILE A 160 -26.56 -1.29 8.99
N PHE A 161 -25.51 -0.79 8.33
CA PHE A 161 -24.16 -1.32 8.51
C PHE A 161 -23.27 -0.46 9.42
N TYR A 162 -23.58 0.83 9.58
CA TYR A 162 -22.74 1.79 10.32
C TYR A 162 -23.56 2.74 11.23
N PRO A 163 -24.39 2.23 12.14
CA PRO A 163 -25.34 3.03 12.92
C PRO A 163 -24.65 4.10 13.79
N GLU A 164 -23.46 3.81 14.32
CA GLU A 164 -22.67 4.77 15.09
C GLU A 164 -22.27 5.99 14.25
N LYS A 165 -21.87 5.76 12.99
CA LYS A 165 -21.51 6.85 12.07
C LYS A 165 -22.73 7.64 11.62
N PHE A 166 -23.86 6.97 11.43
CA PHE A 166 -25.12 7.63 11.10
C PHE A 166 -25.47 8.71 12.14
N ASN A 167 -25.33 8.42 13.43
CA ASN A 167 -25.65 9.39 14.49
C ASN A 167 -24.85 10.69 14.37
N ASN A 168 -23.58 10.60 13.97
CA ASN A 168 -22.71 11.75 13.76
C ASN A 168 -23.01 12.54 12.46
N LEU A 169 -23.66 11.90 11.49
CA LEU A 169 -23.94 12.46 10.16
C LEU A 169 -25.43 12.78 9.94
N LYS A 170 -26.27 12.56 10.96
CA LYS A 170 -27.74 12.69 10.87
C LYS A 170 -28.19 14.07 10.37
N ASN A 171 -27.44 15.11 10.72
CA ASN A 171 -27.69 16.50 10.31
C ASN A 171 -27.49 16.76 8.80
N LEU A 172 -26.88 15.84 8.06
CA LEU A 172 -26.67 15.96 6.61
C LEU A 172 -27.85 15.40 5.78
N PHE A 173 -28.85 14.84 6.45
CA PHE A 173 -30.03 14.24 5.82
C PHE A 173 -31.30 14.95 6.26
N ASP A 174 -32.31 14.97 5.37
CA ASP A 174 -33.62 15.49 5.70
C ASP A 174 -34.33 14.58 6.71
N LYS A 175 -35.02 15.17 7.68
CA LYS A 175 -35.73 14.42 8.73
C LYS A 175 -36.74 13.42 8.13
N LYS A 176 -37.45 13.82 7.09
CA LYS A 176 -38.42 12.96 6.39
C LYS A 176 -37.75 11.76 5.73
N ASP A 177 -36.62 11.97 5.04
CA ASP A 177 -35.87 10.88 4.40
C ASP A 177 -35.37 9.86 5.44
N ILE A 178 -34.99 10.31 6.65
CA ILE A 178 -34.61 9.44 7.76
C ILE A 178 -35.80 8.59 8.22
N GLU A 179 -36.96 9.20 8.44
CA GLU A 179 -38.19 8.51 8.87
C GLU A 179 -38.64 7.48 7.83
N ASP A 180 -38.60 7.83 6.54
CA ASP A 180 -38.98 6.95 5.44
C ASP A 180 -38.05 5.73 5.36
N ILE A 181 -36.73 5.93 5.49
CA ILE A 181 -35.76 4.82 5.50
C ILE A 181 -35.90 3.94 6.75
N GLU A 182 -36.19 4.51 7.91
CA GLU A 182 -36.45 3.75 9.14
C GLU A 182 -37.68 2.85 8.99
N LEU A 183 -38.75 3.35 8.36
CA LEU A 183 -39.94 2.56 8.04
C LEU A 183 -39.63 1.41 7.07
N ILE A 184 -38.84 1.68 6.03
CA ILE A 184 -38.42 0.66 5.06
C ILE A 184 -37.60 -0.44 5.75
N ILE A 185 -36.62 -0.08 6.57
CA ILE A 185 -35.78 -1.05 7.30
C ILE A 185 -36.65 -1.89 8.25
N LYS A 186 -37.56 -1.24 8.98
CA LYS A 186 -38.50 -1.94 9.87
C LYS A 186 -39.36 -2.93 9.10
N TYR A 187 -39.89 -2.54 7.94
CA TYR A 187 -40.71 -3.40 7.10
C TYR A 187 -39.94 -4.60 6.55
N ILE A 188 -38.69 -4.40 6.12
CA ILE A 188 -37.81 -5.49 5.66
C ILE A 188 -37.56 -6.48 6.80
N ASN A 189 -37.22 -5.99 8.00
CA ASN A 189 -36.97 -6.85 9.16
C ASN A 189 -38.23 -7.63 9.59
N LEU A 190 -39.43 -7.04 9.47
CA LEU A 190 -40.71 -7.71 9.76
C LEU A 190 -41.10 -8.78 8.73
N LYS A 191 -40.53 -8.74 7.52
CA LYS A 191 -40.77 -9.72 6.44
C LYS A 191 -39.66 -10.77 6.31
N GLY A 192 -38.57 -10.60 7.06
CA GLY A 192 -37.36 -11.42 6.98
C GLY A 192 -37.26 -12.50 8.07
N GLU A 193 -38.34 -12.77 8.80
CA GLU A 193 -38.52 -14.01 9.57
C GLU A 193 -39.10 -15.12 8.68
#